data_AF-A0A504YQL7-F1
#
_entry.id   AF-A0A504YQL7-F1
#
_cell.length_a   1.000
_cell.length_b   1.000
_cell.length_c   1.000
_cell.angle_alpha   90.00
_cell.angle_beta   90.00
_cell.angle_gamma   90.00
#
_symmetry.space_group_name_H-M   'P 1'
#
loop_
_entity.id
_entity.type
_entity.pdbx_description
1 polymer ?
#
loop_
_entity_poly.entity_id
_entity_poly.type
_entity_poly.pdbx_seq_one_letter_code
_entity_poly.pdbx_strand_id
1 'polypeptide(L)'
;MRDLSATETWLKCHPTDSSGWSYVDFLLQRLQKVNHLDRVKAQSLLHTYLGIVTATLELYPERECLWMFKRNILVQLWRLDNSMFLRPPITDETDATNRILGCLIALFTSRRYNTRSFHSVTAFLNFCYSNGLCTHPSDLQWQDVLRWRHLFFLLRQTIDTDIRYSSP
;
A
#
# COMPACT_ATOMS: atom_id res chain seq x y z
N MET A 1 -6.11 14.75 -17.70
CA MET A 1 -4.68 14.62 -18.04
C MET A 1 -3.90 15.91 -17.75
N ARG A 2 -4.36 17.10 -18.18
CA ARG A 2 -3.68 18.39 -17.86
C ARG A 2 -3.49 18.65 -16.36
N ASP A 3 -4.52 18.39 -15.55
CA ASP A 3 -4.42 18.59 -14.09
C ASP A 3 -3.42 17.64 -13.42
N LEU A 4 -3.30 16.41 -13.95
CA LEU A 4 -2.36 15.42 -13.45
C LEU A 4 -0.93 15.87 -13.74
N SER A 5 -0.62 16.28 -14.98
CA SER A 5 0.70 16.78 -15.35
C SER A 5 1.09 18.06 -14.60
N ALA A 6 0.13 18.94 -14.33
CA ALA A 6 0.40 20.15 -13.54
C ALA A 6 0.74 19.79 -12.08
N THR A 7 0.00 18.84 -11.50
CA THR A 7 0.24 18.36 -10.13
C THR A 7 1.55 17.60 -10.02
N GLU A 8 1.95 16.84 -11.05
CA GLU A 8 3.26 16.18 -11.10
C GLU A 8 4.40 17.20 -11.08
N THR A 9 4.31 18.29 -11.85
CA THR A 9 5.30 19.37 -11.81
C THR A 9 5.38 20.01 -10.44
N TRP A 10 4.25 20.25 -9.78
CA TRP A 10 4.21 20.75 -8.41
C TRP A 10 4.90 19.80 -7.43
N LEU A 11 4.58 18.49 -7.48
CA LEU A 11 5.16 17.50 -6.57
C LEU A 11 6.66 17.27 -6.79
N LYS A 12 7.20 17.57 -7.98
CA LYS A 12 8.67 17.60 -8.18
C LYS A 12 9.34 18.69 -7.34
N CYS A 13 8.67 19.84 -7.15
CA CYS A 13 9.17 20.93 -6.32
C CYS A 13 8.77 20.78 -4.85
N HIS A 14 7.66 20.13 -4.57
CA HIS A 14 7.06 19.95 -3.24
C HIS A 14 6.76 18.47 -2.96
N PRO A 15 7.79 17.60 -2.88
CA PRO A 15 7.62 16.14 -2.84
C PRO A 15 6.90 15.62 -1.61
N THR A 16 6.72 16.44 -0.57
CA THR A 16 6.09 16.06 0.69
C THR A 16 4.74 16.75 0.92
N ASP A 17 4.23 17.48 -0.09
CA ASP A 17 2.94 18.17 0.00
C ASP A 17 1.76 17.19 0.04
N SER A 18 1.14 17.09 1.22
CA SER A 18 0.00 16.22 1.46
C SER A 18 -1.19 16.54 0.55
N SER A 19 -1.41 17.82 0.20
CA SER A 19 -2.54 18.23 -0.64
C SER A 19 -2.33 17.78 -2.08
N GLY A 20 -1.12 17.97 -2.61
CA GLY A 20 -0.71 17.47 -3.93
C GLY A 20 -0.90 15.96 -4.06
N TRP A 21 -0.39 15.17 -3.11
CA TRP A 21 -0.56 13.70 -3.15
C TRP A 21 -2.03 13.26 -3.02
N SER A 22 -2.80 13.93 -2.17
CA SER A 22 -4.25 13.66 -2.06
C SER A 22 -4.99 13.99 -3.35
N TYR A 23 -4.59 15.05 -4.04
CA TYR A 23 -5.17 15.42 -5.32
C TYR A 23 -4.80 14.44 -6.44
N VAL A 24 -3.56 13.94 -6.47
CA VAL A 24 -3.17 12.84 -7.37
C VAL A 24 -4.06 11.61 -7.12
N ASP A 25 -4.25 11.19 -5.87
CA ASP A 25 -5.10 10.03 -5.54
C ASP A 25 -6.54 10.23 -6.06
N PHE A 26 -7.10 11.42 -5.83
CA PHE A 26 -8.42 11.80 -6.36
C PHE A 26 -8.47 11.70 -7.89
N LEU A 27 -7.48 12.24 -8.60
CA LEU A 27 -7.42 12.21 -10.05
C LEU A 27 -7.33 10.77 -10.57
N LEU A 28 -6.51 9.92 -9.95
CA LEU A 28 -6.36 8.52 -10.32
C LEU A 28 -7.66 7.73 -10.15
N GLN A 29 -8.38 7.93 -9.05
CA GLN A 29 -9.68 7.30 -8.83
C GLN A 29 -10.72 7.79 -9.83
N ARG A 30 -10.72 9.09 -10.14
CA ARG A 30 -11.64 9.68 -11.12
C ARG A 30 -11.38 9.17 -12.54
N LEU A 31 -10.11 9.04 -12.93
CA LEU A 31 -9.71 8.47 -14.22
C LEU A 31 -10.23 7.03 -14.39
N GLN A 32 -10.17 6.22 -13.34
CA GLN A 32 -10.69 4.85 -13.35
C GLN A 32 -12.23 4.80 -13.45
N LYS A 33 -12.94 5.66 -12.69
CA LYS A 33 -14.41 5.61 -12.59
C LYS A 33 -15.13 6.30 -13.76
N VAL A 34 -14.65 7.47 -14.20
CA VAL A 34 -15.40 8.35 -15.10
C VAL A 34 -14.95 8.21 -16.54
N ASN A 35 -13.65 7.95 -16.77
CA ASN A 35 -13.10 7.91 -18.12
C ASN A 35 -13.00 6.49 -18.69
N HIS A 36 -13.61 5.51 -18.01
CA HIS A 36 -13.57 4.08 -18.38
C HIS A 36 -12.17 3.65 -18.82
N LEU A 37 -11.14 4.03 -18.05
CA LEU A 37 -9.78 3.62 -18.36
C LEU A 37 -9.76 2.09 -18.39
N ASP A 38 -9.29 1.53 -19.51
CA ASP A 38 -9.10 0.09 -19.63
C ASP A 38 -8.26 -0.42 -18.43
N ARG A 39 -8.60 -1.61 -17.93
CA ARG A 39 -7.98 -2.20 -16.72
C ARG A 39 -6.46 -2.24 -16.83
N VAL A 40 -5.91 -2.61 -17.98
CA VAL A 40 -4.46 -2.70 -18.19
C VAL A 40 -3.82 -1.31 -18.09
N LYS A 41 -4.45 -0.30 -18.68
CA LYS A 41 -3.98 1.09 -18.59
C LYS A 41 -4.08 1.63 -17.17
N ALA A 42 -5.15 1.30 -16.45
CA ALA A 42 -5.34 1.72 -15.06
C ALA A 42 -4.26 1.10 -14.15
N GLN A 43 -3.98 -0.20 -14.32
CA GLN A 43 -2.92 -0.89 -13.60
C GLN A 43 -1.56 -0.27 -13.92
N SER A 44 -1.22 -0.10 -15.20
CA SER A 44 0.05 0.50 -15.61
C SER A 44 0.26 1.89 -14.98
N LEU A 45 -0.77 2.73 -14.98
CA LEU A 45 -0.71 4.06 -14.37
C LEU A 45 -0.49 3.98 -12.85
N LEU A 46 -1.24 3.13 -12.15
CA LEU A 46 -1.07 2.93 -10.70
C LEU A 46 0.32 2.40 -10.34
N HIS A 47 0.89 1.52 -11.17
CA HIS A 47 2.27 1.04 -11.02
C HIS A 47 3.30 2.16 -11.18
N THR A 48 3.10 3.06 -12.14
CA THR A 48 3.95 4.25 -12.29
C THR A 48 3.96 5.08 -10.99
N TYR A 49 2.78 5.39 -10.44
CA TYR A 49 2.69 6.17 -9.20
C TYR A 49 3.19 5.42 -7.97
N LEU A 50 3.06 4.10 -7.92
CA LEU A 50 3.65 3.27 -6.87
C LEU A 50 5.19 3.37 -6.88
N GLY A 51 5.80 3.36 -8.07
CA GLY A 51 7.24 3.58 -8.25
C GLY A 51 7.67 4.97 -7.77
N ILE A 52 6.97 6.02 -8.21
CA ILE A 52 7.27 7.42 -7.84
C ILE A 52 7.20 7.60 -6.31
N VAL A 53 6.12 7.17 -5.66
CA VAL A 53 5.99 7.33 -4.20
C VAL A 53 7.02 6.49 -3.44
N THR A 54 7.39 5.32 -3.94
CA THR A 54 8.42 4.47 -3.31
C THR A 54 9.78 5.15 -3.36
N ALA A 55 10.19 5.67 -4.51
CA ALA A 55 11.43 6.46 -4.62
C ALA A 55 11.39 7.73 -3.76
N THR A 56 10.23 8.39 -3.65
CA THR A 56 10.09 9.57 -2.79
C THR A 56 10.19 9.21 -1.31
N LEU A 57 9.68 8.05 -0.90
CA LEU A 57 9.78 7.52 0.47
C LEU A 57 11.21 7.13 0.87
N GLU A 58 12.06 6.76 -0.08
CA GLU A 58 13.49 6.53 0.20
C GLU A 58 14.19 7.82 0.66
N LEU A 59 13.75 8.97 0.14
CA LEU A 59 14.27 10.29 0.48
C LEU A 59 13.59 10.90 1.71
N TYR A 60 12.29 10.63 1.87
CA TYR A 60 11.46 11.23 2.93
C TYR A 60 10.63 10.17 3.67
N PRO A 61 11.28 9.19 4.33
CA PRO A 61 10.59 8.09 5.01
C PRO A 61 9.72 8.59 6.18
N GLU A 62 9.91 9.84 6.63
CA GLU A 62 9.13 10.47 7.70
C GLU A 62 7.74 10.92 7.33
N ARG A 63 7.44 10.99 6.04
CA ARG A 63 6.24 11.65 5.57
C ARG A 63 5.09 10.67 5.52
N GLU A 64 4.25 10.73 6.55
CA GLU A 64 3.01 9.94 6.65
C GLU A 64 2.12 10.07 5.41
N CYS A 65 2.04 11.26 4.80
CA CYS A 65 1.25 11.47 3.58
C CYS A 65 1.68 10.57 2.43
N LEU A 66 2.99 10.31 2.27
CA LEU A 66 3.53 9.42 1.24
C LEU A 66 3.15 7.97 1.53
N TRP A 67 3.25 7.54 2.79
CA TRP A 67 2.83 6.21 3.19
C TRP A 67 1.32 5.99 3.02
N MET A 68 0.51 7.00 3.31
CA MET A 68 -0.93 6.99 3.04
C MET A 68 -1.22 6.86 1.55
N PHE A 69 -0.55 7.63 0.70
CA PHE A 69 -0.70 7.55 -0.75
C PHE A 69 -0.29 6.17 -1.29
N LYS A 70 0.88 5.66 -0.89
CA LYS A 70 1.35 4.30 -1.24
C LYS A 70 0.33 3.23 -0.87
N ARG A 71 -0.22 3.28 0.35
CA ARG A 71 -1.29 2.37 0.79
C ARG A 71 -2.52 2.47 -0.12
N ASN A 72 -2.99 3.67 -0.45
CA ASN A 72 -4.17 3.87 -1.28
C ASN A 72 -3.98 3.32 -2.70
N ILE A 73 -2.79 3.48 -3.29
CA ILE A 73 -2.43 2.89 -4.59
C ILE A 73 -2.47 1.36 -4.53
N LEU A 74 -1.89 0.76 -3.48
CA LEU A 74 -1.90 -0.70 -3.28
C LEU A 74 -3.32 -1.24 -3.13
N VAL A 75 -4.20 -0.54 -2.40
CA VAL A 75 -5.63 -0.90 -2.30
C VAL A 75 -6.33 -0.82 -3.66
N GLN A 76 -6.05 0.22 -4.46
CA GLN A 76 -6.63 0.36 -5.81
C GLN A 76 -6.18 -0.76 -6.74
N LEU A 77 -4.88 -1.09 -6.76
CA LEU A 77 -4.34 -2.22 -7.50
C LEU A 77 -5.02 -3.54 -7.10
N TRP A 78 -5.17 -3.78 -5.80
CA TRP A 78 -5.87 -4.96 -5.30
C TRP A 78 -7.33 -5.05 -5.77
N ARG A 79 -8.07 -3.93 -5.76
CA ARG A 79 -9.47 -3.87 -6.24
C ARG A 79 -9.60 -4.09 -7.74
N LEU A 80 -8.65 -3.60 -8.53
CA LEU A 80 -8.66 -3.82 -9.97
C LEU A 80 -8.43 -5.29 -10.32
N ASP A 81 -7.63 -5.99 -9.52
CA ASP A 81 -7.28 -7.37 -9.85
C ASP A 81 -8.36 -8.39 -9.53
N ASN A 82 -9.21 -8.19 -8.49
CA ASN A 82 -10.19 -9.17 -7.95
C ASN A 82 -9.65 -10.59 -7.69
N SER A 83 -8.39 -10.84 -7.98
CA SER A 83 -7.68 -12.10 -7.87
C SER A 83 -6.21 -11.78 -7.72
N MET A 84 -5.83 -11.20 -6.58
CA MET A 84 -4.44 -11.30 -6.18
C MET A 84 -4.23 -12.68 -5.57
N PHE A 85 -4.33 -13.72 -6.40
CA PHE A 85 -3.60 -14.95 -6.10
C PHE A 85 -2.12 -14.57 -6.12
N LEU A 86 -1.63 -14.14 -4.95
CA LEU A 86 -0.26 -14.33 -4.47
C LEU A 86 0.87 -13.98 -5.45
N ARG A 87 0.68 -12.99 -6.31
CA ARG A 87 1.81 -12.30 -6.93
C ARG A 87 1.65 -10.82 -6.67
N PRO A 88 2.46 -10.23 -5.77
CA PRO A 88 2.74 -8.80 -5.85
C PRO A 88 2.92 -8.46 -7.33
N PRO A 89 2.21 -7.48 -7.90
CA PRO A 89 2.55 -6.99 -9.23
C PRO A 89 3.85 -6.15 -9.16
N ILE A 90 4.77 -6.59 -8.31
CA ILE A 90 5.98 -5.94 -7.89
C ILE A 90 7.05 -6.98 -8.14
N THR A 91 7.43 -7.09 -9.42
CA THR A 91 8.69 -7.70 -9.84
C THR A 91 9.91 -6.99 -9.26
N ASP A 92 9.70 -5.93 -8.48
CA ASP A 92 10.75 -5.25 -7.75
C ASP A 92 10.91 -5.85 -6.36
N GLU A 93 11.58 -7.00 -6.31
CA GLU A 93 12.01 -7.65 -5.08
C GLU A 93 12.96 -6.78 -4.25
N THR A 94 13.36 -5.59 -4.71
CA THR A 94 14.32 -4.72 -4.00
C THR A 94 13.70 -3.94 -2.84
N ASP A 95 12.41 -3.57 -2.91
CA ASP A 95 11.73 -2.86 -1.82
C ASP A 95 11.37 -3.82 -0.67
N ALA A 96 12.03 -3.63 0.47
CA ALA A 96 11.78 -4.39 1.69
C ALA A 96 10.30 -4.39 2.12
N THR A 97 9.57 -3.30 1.85
CA THR A 97 8.15 -3.18 2.19
C THR A 97 7.29 -4.16 1.38
N ASN A 98 7.59 -4.30 0.09
CA ASN A 98 6.83 -5.17 -0.82
C ASN A 98 7.12 -6.64 -0.55
N ARG A 99 8.37 -6.99 -0.20
CA ARG A 99 8.73 -8.34 0.28
C ARG A 99 7.96 -8.71 1.56
N ILE A 100 7.98 -7.83 2.55
CA ILE A 100 7.26 -8.04 3.82
C ILE A 100 5.75 -8.19 3.58
N LEU A 101 5.17 -7.37 2.71
CA LEU A 101 3.76 -7.49 2.34
C LEU A 101 3.45 -8.85 1.71
N GLY A 102 4.30 -9.34 0.81
CA GLY A 102 4.15 -10.68 0.22
C GLY A 102 4.17 -11.79 1.29
N CYS A 103 5.12 -11.74 2.23
CA CYS A 103 5.19 -12.68 3.35
C CYS A 103 3.94 -12.63 4.24
N LEU A 104 3.44 -11.43 4.54
CA LEU A 104 2.23 -11.24 5.32
C LEU A 104 1.01 -11.82 4.59
N ILE A 105 0.81 -11.50 3.31
CA ILE A 105 -0.30 -12.07 2.54
C ILE A 105 -0.23 -13.60 2.54
N ALA A 106 0.95 -14.19 2.30
CA ALA A 106 1.14 -15.64 2.32
C ALA A 106 0.83 -16.25 3.70
N LEU A 107 1.26 -15.63 4.80
CA LEU A 107 0.97 -16.09 6.15
C LEU A 107 -0.52 -16.03 6.48
N PHE A 108 -1.19 -14.94 6.14
CA PHE A 108 -2.61 -14.75 6.44
C PHE A 108 -3.51 -15.68 5.63
N THR A 109 -3.16 -15.92 4.36
CA THR A 109 -3.89 -16.85 3.48
C THR A 109 -3.66 -18.31 3.84
N SER A 110 -2.40 -18.73 4.04
CA SER A 110 -2.06 -20.14 4.35
C SER A 110 -2.52 -20.58 5.74
N ARG A 111 -2.41 -19.71 6.75
CA ARG A 111 -2.75 -20.05 8.14
C ARG A 111 -4.14 -19.56 8.57
N ARG A 112 -4.92 -19.00 7.63
CA ARG A 112 -6.26 -18.42 7.87
C ARG A 112 -6.29 -17.43 9.06
N TYR A 113 -5.23 -16.65 9.23
CA TYR A 113 -5.25 -15.61 10.24
C TYR A 113 -6.26 -14.53 9.83
N ASN A 114 -7.11 -14.13 10.78
CA ASN A 114 -8.06 -13.06 10.58
C ASN A 114 -7.40 -11.73 10.99
N THR A 115 -7.27 -10.77 10.08
CA THR A 115 -6.65 -9.46 10.40
C THR A 115 -7.42 -8.66 11.47
N ARG A 116 -8.69 -9.01 11.72
CA ARG A 116 -9.51 -8.43 12.80
C ARG A 116 -9.11 -8.88 14.20
N SER A 117 -8.32 -9.95 14.35
CA SER A 117 -7.85 -10.40 15.66
C SER A 117 -6.86 -9.43 16.31
N PHE A 118 -6.22 -8.58 15.51
CA PHE A 118 -5.26 -7.60 16.02
C PHE A 118 -5.96 -6.31 16.42
N HIS A 119 -6.27 -6.16 17.71
CA HIS A 119 -6.97 -4.98 18.23
C HIS A 119 -6.13 -3.68 18.22
N SER A 120 -4.82 -3.77 17.99
CA SER A 120 -3.92 -2.62 17.91
C SER A 120 -2.73 -2.90 16.98
N VAL A 121 -2.06 -1.83 16.54
CA VAL A 121 -0.79 -1.92 15.79
C VAL A 121 0.27 -2.67 16.61
N THR A 122 0.29 -2.46 17.93
CA THR A 122 1.18 -3.19 18.85
C THR A 122 0.92 -4.70 18.84
N ALA A 123 -0.35 -5.11 18.90
CA ALA A 123 -0.70 -6.54 18.82
C ALA A 123 -0.26 -7.16 17.48
N PHE A 124 -0.42 -6.41 16.38
CA PHE A 124 0.06 -6.81 15.07
C PHE A 124 1.60 -6.93 15.01
N LEU A 125 2.33 -5.95 15.54
CA LEU A 125 3.79 -5.98 15.61
C LEU A 125 4.32 -7.13 16.46
N ASN A 126 3.71 -7.41 17.62
CA ASN A 126 4.06 -8.56 18.44
C ASN A 126 3.87 -9.89 17.69
N PHE A 127 2.81 -9.99 16.89
CA PHE A 127 2.59 -11.14 16.03
C PHE A 127 3.64 -11.24 14.92
N CYS A 128 3.97 -10.14 14.25
CA CYS A 128 5.02 -10.12 13.23
C CYS A 128 6.37 -10.55 13.81
N TYR A 129 6.72 -10.06 14.99
CA TYR A 129 7.93 -10.47 15.73
C TYR A 129 7.91 -11.97 16.05
N SER A 130 6.80 -12.48 16.59
CA SER A 130 6.64 -13.89 16.94
C SER A 130 6.73 -14.84 15.73
N ASN A 131 6.53 -14.31 14.51
CA ASN A 131 6.67 -15.05 13.25
C ASN A 131 7.98 -14.70 12.49
N GLY A 132 8.93 -14.01 13.13
CA GLY A 132 10.23 -13.70 12.55
C GLY A 132 10.20 -12.70 11.39
N LEU A 133 9.14 -11.89 11.27
CA LEU A 133 8.98 -10.91 10.18
C LEU A 133 9.61 -9.55 10.49
N CYS A 134 9.85 -9.25 11.77
CA CYS A 134 10.46 -8.01 12.22
C CYS A 134 11.31 -8.24 13.48
N THR A 135 12.15 -7.25 13.80
CA THR A 135 12.83 -7.17 15.10
C THR A 135 11.82 -6.91 16.23
N HIS A 136 12.27 -6.99 17.48
CA HIS A 136 11.39 -6.75 18.62
C HIS A 136 10.80 -5.33 18.54
N PRO A 137 9.50 -5.12 18.83
CA PRO A 137 8.86 -3.83 18.60
C PRO A 137 9.48 -2.63 19.34
N SER A 138 10.18 -2.87 20.45
CA SER A 138 10.94 -1.84 21.18
C SER A 138 12.15 -1.31 20.40
N ASP A 139 12.66 -2.09 19.45
CA ASP A 139 13.90 -1.79 18.74
C ASP A 139 13.64 -1.16 17.37
N LEU A 140 12.35 -1.06 17.00
CA LEU A 140 11.93 -0.46 15.75
C LEU A 140 12.17 1.05 15.79
N GLN A 141 12.83 1.55 14.75
CA GLN A 141 12.89 2.98 14.52
C GLN A 141 11.49 3.48 14.12
N TRP A 142 11.22 4.75 14.36
CA TRP A 142 9.89 5.31 14.13
C TRP A 142 9.47 5.23 12.65
N GLN A 143 10.42 5.27 11.68
CA GLN A 143 10.13 5.02 10.25
C GLN A 143 9.57 3.62 10.04
N ASP A 144 10.17 2.62 10.71
CA ASP A 144 9.73 1.23 10.62
C ASP A 144 8.34 1.08 11.23
N VAL A 145 8.08 1.72 12.37
CA VAL A 145 6.75 1.73 13.00
C VAL A 145 5.70 2.30 12.04
N LEU A 146 5.98 3.39 11.34
CA LEU A 146 5.08 3.94 10.32
C LEU A 146 4.83 2.93 9.20
N ARG A 147 5.89 2.36 8.63
CA ARG A 147 5.79 1.34 7.58
C ARG A 147 4.89 0.17 8.02
N TRP A 148 5.13 -0.39 9.21
CA TRP A 148 4.33 -1.49 9.75
C TRP A 148 2.88 -1.09 10.02
N ARG A 149 2.64 0.13 10.50
CA ARG A 149 1.28 0.68 10.68
C ARG A 149 0.52 0.73 9.35
N HIS A 150 1.18 1.14 8.27
CA HIS A 150 0.53 1.19 6.96
C HIS A 150 0.29 -0.21 6.36
N LEU A 151 1.19 -1.17 6.58
CA LEU A 151 0.97 -2.57 6.24
C LEU A 151 -0.20 -3.17 7.01
N PHE A 152 -0.31 -2.90 8.31
CA PHE A 152 -1.45 -3.31 9.13
C PHE A 152 -2.79 -2.84 8.56
N PHE A 153 -2.88 -1.54 8.24
CA PHE A 153 -4.11 -0.98 7.66
C PHE A 153 -4.38 -1.50 6.25
N LEU A 154 -3.35 -1.73 5.44
CA LEU A 154 -3.49 -2.33 4.12
C LEU A 154 -4.13 -3.72 4.22
N LEU A 155 -3.59 -4.60 5.07
CA LEU A 155 -4.12 -5.95 5.27
C LEU A 155 -5.59 -5.94 5.73
N ARG A 156 -5.94 -5.04 6.66
CA ARG A 156 -7.34 -4.86 7.09
C ARG A 156 -8.27 -4.34 5.99
N GLN A 157 -7.75 -3.66 4.98
CA GLN A 157 -8.54 -3.14 3.87
C GLN A 157 -8.65 -4.09 2.69
N THR A 158 -7.79 -5.12 2.60
CA THR A 158 -7.74 -6.08 1.48
C THR A 158 -8.20 -7.48 1.89
N ILE A 159 -7.64 -8.06 2.95
CA ILE A 159 -7.95 -9.45 3.37
C ILE A 159 -9.35 -9.55 3.98
N ASP A 160 -9.77 -8.55 4.77
CA ASP A 160 -11.10 -8.54 5.37
C ASP A 160 -12.23 -8.34 4.37
N THR A 161 -11.93 -7.77 3.21
CA THR A 161 -12.88 -7.65 2.10
C THR A 161 -13.04 -8.97 1.37
N ASP A 162 -11.98 -9.74 1.14
CA ASP A 162 -12.07 -11.07 0.51
C ASP A 162 -12.91 -12.06 1.33
N ILE A 163 -12.78 -12.05 2.67
CA ILE A 163 -13.56 -12.95 3.55
C ILE A 163 -15.07 -12.70 3.42
N ARG A 164 -15.51 -11.45 3.19
CA ARG A 164 -16.93 -11.12 3.04
C ARG A 164 -17.51 -11.56 1.70
N TYR A 165 -16.70 -11.63 0.64
CA TYR A 165 -17.13 -12.10 -0.68
C TYR A 165 -16.97 -13.62 -0.86
N SER A 166 -16.35 -14.31 0.11
CA SER A 166 -16.14 -15.76 0.09
C SER A 166 -17.15 -16.56 0.92
N SER A 167 -18.13 -15.88 1.54
CA SER A 167 -19.22 -16.56 2.25
C SER A 167 -20.38 -16.79 1.25
N PRO A 168 -20.85 -18.05 1.09
CA PRO A 168 -21.96 -18.37 0.19
C PRO A 168 -23.28 -17.71 0.61
#